data_AF-A0A060C772-F1
#
_entry.id   AF-A0A060C772-F1
#
_cell.length_a   1.000
_cell.length_b   1.000
_cell.length_c   1.000
_cell.angle_alpha   90.00
_cell.angle_beta   90.00
_cell.angle_gamma   90.00
#
_symmetry.space_group_name_H-M   'P 1'
#
loop_
_entity.id
_entity.type
_entity.pdbx_description
1 polymer ?
#
loop_
_entity_poly.entity_id
_entity_poly.type
_entity_poly.pdbx_seq_one_letter_code
_entity_poly.pdbx_strand_id
1 'polypeptide(L)'
;LGVTGPNEYENNVDNNWYTNYSCVQCLKNSLKYLKLVAEKYPDDYSRIRRATGFQYNEEVQCWMDIIDRMYLPEDAEHGIFVQNDGYMDKILESTDAIPKAERPINQHWSWDRILRSCYIKQSDVLLGLYLYYFNFDKETIRRNFDFYEPMTVHESSLS
;
A
#
# COMPACT_ATOMS: atom_id res chain seq x y z
N LEU A 1 -11.44 -4.57 10.53
CA LEU A 1 -11.43 -4.87 9.10
C LEU A 1 -12.09 -3.67 8.43
N GLY A 2 -11.43 -3.12 7.43
CA GLY A 2 -11.71 -1.79 6.91
C GLY A 2 -10.55 -0.80 7.12
N VAL A 3 -9.71 -0.68 6.10
CA VAL A 3 -8.72 0.39 5.92
C VAL A 3 -9.09 1.23 4.70
N THR A 4 -8.43 2.37 4.56
CA THR A 4 -8.42 3.18 3.34
C THR A 4 -6.96 3.34 2.94
N GLY A 5 -6.62 2.83 1.76
CA GLY A 5 -5.30 3.03 1.16
C GLY A 5 -5.13 4.46 0.62
N PRO A 6 -4.02 4.76 -0.06
CA PRO A 6 -3.85 6.02 -0.79
C PRO A 6 -4.99 6.31 -1.77
N ASN A 7 -5.57 5.29 -2.41
CA ASN A 7 -6.77 5.46 -3.21
C ASN A 7 -8.02 5.66 -2.32
N GLU A 8 -8.40 6.90 -2.09
CA GLU A 8 -9.57 7.23 -1.25
C GLU A 8 -10.93 6.84 -1.86
N TYR A 9 -10.97 6.41 -3.13
CA TYR A 9 -12.18 5.82 -3.73
C TYR A 9 -12.39 4.35 -3.34
N GLU A 10 -11.51 3.84 -2.46
CA GLU A 10 -11.63 2.55 -1.82
C GLU A 10 -11.58 2.77 -0.31
N ASN A 11 -12.72 2.61 0.35
CA ASN A 11 -12.80 2.71 1.80
C ASN A 11 -13.39 1.44 2.40
N ASN A 12 -13.04 1.19 3.65
CA ASN A 12 -13.44 -0.02 4.37
C ASN A 12 -13.05 -1.32 3.63
N VAL A 13 -11.91 -1.30 2.93
CA VAL A 13 -11.37 -2.48 2.25
C VAL A 13 -10.49 -3.29 3.18
N ASP A 14 -10.24 -4.54 2.80
CA ASP A 14 -9.31 -5.42 3.50
C ASP A 14 -8.05 -5.64 2.67
N ASN A 15 -6.93 -5.84 3.37
CA ASN A 15 -5.64 -6.21 2.78
C ASN A 15 -5.14 -5.25 1.67
N ASN A 16 -5.31 -3.94 1.86
CA ASN A 16 -4.70 -2.99 0.93
C ASN A 16 -3.18 -3.24 0.84
N TRP A 17 -2.69 -3.52 -0.36
CA TRP A 17 -1.33 -3.97 -0.57
C TRP A 17 -0.31 -2.91 -0.13
N TYR A 18 -0.55 -1.63 -0.44
CA TYR A 18 0.32 -0.54 0.00
C TYR A 18 0.40 -0.47 1.52
N THR A 19 -0.74 -0.53 2.22
CA THR A 19 -0.80 -0.51 3.69
C THR A 19 -0.04 -1.67 4.30
N ASN A 20 -0.31 -2.90 3.84
CA ASN A 20 0.31 -4.11 4.37
C ASN A 20 1.82 -4.13 4.09
N TYR A 21 2.23 -3.80 2.87
CA TYR A 21 3.64 -3.78 2.50
C TYR A 21 4.41 -2.69 3.26
N SER A 22 3.83 -1.49 3.41
CA SER A 22 4.44 -0.40 4.19
C SER A 22 4.60 -0.77 5.66
N CYS A 23 3.63 -1.48 6.24
CA CYS A 23 3.73 -2.04 7.59
C CYS A 23 4.94 -2.98 7.72
N VAL A 24 5.08 -3.93 6.78
CA VAL A 24 6.23 -4.86 6.75
C VAL A 24 7.56 -4.10 6.63
N GLN A 25 7.65 -3.09 5.76
CA GLN A 25 8.87 -2.30 5.61
C GLN A 25 9.20 -1.49 6.87
N CYS A 26 8.18 -0.94 7.55
CA CYS A 26 8.34 -0.23 8.82
C CYS A 26 8.92 -1.14 9.91
N LEU A 27 8.38 -2.35 10.07
CA LEU A 27 8.84 -3.31 11.07
C LEU A 27 10.26 -3.81 10.74
N LYS A 28 10.54 -4.18 9.48
CA LYS A 28 11.89 -4.59 9.04
C LYS A 28 12.93 -3.51 9.30
N ASN A 29 12.61 -2.25 8.98
CA ASN A 29 13.51 -1.13 9.24
C ASN A 29 13.69 -0.89 10.74
N SER A 30 12.63 -0.97 11.53
CA SER A 30 12.71 -0.86 13.00
C SER A 30 13.66 -1.90 13.60
N LEU A 31 13.55 -3.16 13.19
CA LEU A 31 14.46 -4.23 13.63
C LEU A 31 15.92 -3.97 13.23
N LYS A 32 16.15 -3.52 11.98
CA LYS A 32 17.48 -3.16 11.49
C LYS A 32 18.11 -2.03 12.32
N TYR A 33 17.35 -0.96 12.58
CA TYR A 33 17.86 0.19 13.32
C TYR A 33 18.00 -0.09 14.82
N LEU A 34 17.13 -0.92 15.42
CA LEU A 34 17.30 -1.38 16.79
C LEU A 34 18.64 -2.09 16.98
N LYS A 35 18.99 -3.00 16.06
CA LYS A 35 20.29 -3.69 16.09
C LYS A 35 21.44 -2.71 15.92
N LEU A 36 21.36 -1.81 14.94
CA LEU A 36 22.39 -0.81 14.68
C LEU A 36 22.64 0.09 15.91
N VAL A 37 21.57 0.57 16.55
CA VAL A 37 21.64 1.46 17.71
C VAL A 37 22.16 0.72 18.92
N ALA A 38 21.76 -0.53 19.15
CA ALA A 38 22.30 -1.36 20.22
C ALA A 38 23.81 -1.59 20.08
N GLU A 39 24.31 -1.81 18.86
CA GLU A 39 25.73 -2.07 18.60
C GLU A 39 26.60 -0.80 18.63
N LYS A 40 26.11 0.31 18.04
CA LYS A 40 26.92 1.52 17.85
C LYS A 40 26.68 2.61 18.90
N TYR A 41 25.52 2.62 19.54
CA TYR A 41 25.07 3.69 20.43
C TYR A 41 24.35 3.12 21.68
N PRO A 42 25.03 2.33 22.52
CA PRO A 42 24.40 1.58 23.62
C PRO A 42 23.71 2.47 24.68
N ASP A 43 24.21 3.67 24.91
CA ASP A 43 23.60 4.64 25.83
C ASP A 43 22.27 5.16 25.28
N ASP A 44 22.20 5.47 23.98
CA ASP A 44 20.97 5.87 23.31
C ASP A 44 19.98 4.71 23.23
N TYR A 45 20.45 3.50 22.94
CA TYR A 45 19.62 2.30 23.00
C TYR A 45 18.94 2.16 24.37
N SER A 46 19.72 2.28 25.44
CA SER A 46 19.23 2.20 26.81
C SER A 46 18.25 3.32 27.14
N ARG A 47 18.53 4.55 26.69
CA ARG A 47 17.65 5.71 26.84
C ARG A 47 16.32 5.53 26.12
N ILE A 48 16.35 5.08 24.86
CA ILE A 48 15.16 4.83 24.04
C ILE A 48 14.30 3.75 24.70
N ARG A 49 14.89 2.61 25.08
CA ARG A 49 14.16 1.52 25.74
C ARG A 49 13.46 1.96 27.02
N ARG A 50 14.12 2.78 27.84
CA ARG A 50 13.51 3.32 29.06
C ARG A 50 12.37 4.30 28.74
N ALA A 51 12.56 5.17 27.74
CA ALA A 51 11.56 6.18 27.39
C ALA A 51 10.31 5.60 26.74
N THR A 52 10.45 4.55 25.92
CA THR A 52 9.34 3.91 25.21
C THR A 52 8.72 2.74 25.97
N GLY A 53 9.42 2.19 26.96
CA GLY A 53 9.01 0.95 27.63
C GLY A 53 9.23 -0.30 26.78
N PHE A 54 10.07 -0.23 25.73
CA PHE A 54 10.25 -1.28 24.74
C PHE A 54 10.75 -2.61 25.34
N GLN A 55 9.91 -3.63 25.20
CA GLN A 55 10.13 -5.01 25.64
C GLN A 55 10.71 -5.83 24.49
N TYR A 56 12.05 -5.87 24.42
CA TYR A 56 12.77 -6.41 23.26
C TYR A 56 12.33 -7.82 22.88
N ASN A 57 12.23 -8.76 23.83
CA ASN A 57 11.99 -10.16 23.50
C ASN A 57 10.57 -10.38 22.98
N GLU A 58 9.57 -9.80 23.64
CA GLU A 58 8.16 -9.95 23.32
C GLU A 58 7.78 -9.20 22.03
N GLU A 59 8.21 -7.95 21.90
CA GLU A 59 7.84 -7.12 20.76
C GLU A 59 8.58 -7.54 19.49
N VAL A 60 9.89 -7.85 19.56
CA VAL A 60 10.62 -8.33 18.38
C VAL A 60 10.03 -9.64 17.86
N GLN A 61 9.69 -10.57 18.75
CA GLN A 61 9.06 -11.83 18.35
C GLN A 61 7.70 -11.61 17.69
N CYS A 62 6.89 -10.70 18.23
CA CYS A 62 5.60 -10.31 17.63
C CYS A 62 5.79 -9.67 16.25
N TRP A 63 6.72 -8.72 16.12
CA TRP A 63 6.98 -8.04 14.85
C TRP A 63 7.50 -8.98 13.77
N MET A 64 8.35 -9.94 14.15
CA MET A 64 8.80 -10.99 13.23
C MET A 64 7.63 -11.88 12.77
N ASP A 65 6.73 -12.30 13.68
CA ASP A 65 5.53 -13.07 13.29
C ASP A 65 4.64 -12.29 12.33
N ILE A 66 4.45 -10.98 12.56
CA ILE A 66 3.70 -10.11 11.65
C ILE A 66 4.38 -10.02 10.27
N ILE A 67 5.70 -9.81 10.23
CA ILE A 67 6.46 -9.73 8.98
C ILE A 67 6.33 -11.03 8.18
N ASP A 68 6.48 -12.17 8.84
CA ASP A 68 6.53 -13.49 8.20
C ASP A 68 5.15 -13.96 7.72
N ARG A 69 4.08 -13.45 8.33
CA ARG A 69 2.70 -13.87 8.07
C ARG A 69 1.83 -12.81 7.41
N MET A 70 2.39 -11.62 7.11
CA MET A 70 1.65 -10.57 6.42
C MET A 70 1.17 -11.09 5.06
N TYR A 71 -0.13 -10.99 4.83
CA TYR A 71 -0.71 -11.28 3.54
C TYR A 71 -0.52 -10.10 2.59
N LEU A 72 0.01 -10.37 1.40
CA LEU A 72 0.18 -9.43 0.31
C LEU A 72 -0.55 -10.01 -0.90
N PRO A 73 -1.68 -9.42 -1.31
CA PRO A 73 -2.49 -9.99 -2.38
C PRO A 73 -1.82 -9.79 -3.75
N GLU A 74 -1.85 -10.84 -4.57
CA GLU A 74 -1.21 -10.91 -5.89
C GLU A 74 -2.16 -11.58 -6.89
N ASP A 75 -2.08 -11.16 -8.15
CA ASP A 75 -2.73 -11.84 -9.28
C ASP A 75 -1.65 -12.47 -10.16
N ALA A 76 -1.59 -13.81 -10.14
CA ALA A 76 -0.53 -14.57 -10.81
C ALA A 76 -0.69 -14.59 -12.34
N GLU A 77 -1.90 -14.40 -12.86
CA GLU A 77 -2.17 -14.39 -14.31
C GLU A 77 -1.61 -13.12 -14.96
N HIS A 78 -1.87 -11.97 -14.34
CA HIS A 78 -1.36 -10.67 -14.78
C HIS A 78 0.06 -10.40 -14.25
N GLY A 79 0.48 -11.10 -13.21
CA GLY A 79 1.78 -10.92 -12.55
C GLY A 79 1.91 -9.56 -11.85
N ILE A 80 0.83 -9.12 -11.18
CA ILE A 80 0.69 -7.83 -10.50
C ILE A 80 0.36 -8.01 -9.01
N PHE A 81 0.54 -6.94 -8.23
CA PHE A 81 -0.02 -6.84 -6.89
C PHE A 81 -1.48 -6.40 -7.00
N VAL A 82 -2.37 -6.99 -6.20
CA VAL A 82 -3.78 -6.62 -6.17
C VAL A 82 -3.96 -5.50 -5.14
N GLN A 83 -4.65 -4.42 -5.50
CA GLN A 83 -4.71 -3.23 -4.63
C GLN A 83 -5.31 -3.54 -3.25
N ASN A 84 -6.37 -4.34 -3.21
CA ASN A 84 -7.03 -4.83 -2.01
C ASN A 84 -7.93 -6.03 -2.37
N ASP A 85 -8.39 -6.76 -1.37
CA ASP A 85 -9.32 -7.86 -1.60
C ASP A 85 -10.58 -7.37 -2.33
N GLY A 86 -11.07 -8.17 -3.29
CA GLY A 86 -12.23 -7.87 -4.11
C GLY A 86 -12.01 -6.85 -5.25
N TYR A 87 -10.81 -6.27 -5.39
CA TYR A 87 -10.54 -5.32 -6.48
C TYR A 87 -10.73 -5.96 -7.87
N MET A 88 -10.26 -7.21 -8.03
CA MET A 88 -10.35 -7.94 -9.30
C MET A 88 -11.77 -8.41 -9.65
N ASP A 89 -12.72 -8.35 -8.70
CA ASP A 89 -14.13 -8.68 -8.96
C ASP A 89 -14.90 -7.52 -9.62
N LYS A 90 -14.28 -6.33 -9.71
CA LYS A 90 -14.86 -5.15 -10.33
C LYS A 90 -14.84 -5.24 -11.85
N ILE A 91 -15.71 -4.48 -12.50
CA ILE A 91 -15.62 -4.25 -13.94
C ILE A 91 -14.44 -3.31 -14.18
N LEU A 92 -13.33 -3.85 -14.66
CA LEU A 92 -12.11 -3.10 -14.96
C LEU A 92 -12.26 -2.40 -16.31
N GLU A 93 -12.15 -1.08 -16.32
CA GLU A 93 -12.28 -0.26 -17.51
C GLU A 93 -11.33 0.94 -17.43
N SER A 94 -10.73 1.32 -18.57
CA SER A 94 -9.86 2.49 -18.64
C SER A 94 -10.66 3.78 -18.45
N THR A 95 -10.01 4.82 -17.91
CA THR A 95 -10.63 6.14 -17.75
C THR A 95 -11.16 6.71 -19.05
N ASP A 96 -10.66 6.30 -20.22
CA ASP A 96 -11.16 6.70 -21.54
C ASP A 96 -12.65 6.42 -21.75
N ALA A 97 -13.23 5.47 -21.01
CA ALA A 97 -14.66 5.19 -21.04
C ALA A 97 -15.50 6.23 -20.28
N ILE A 98 -14.90 7.03 -19.40
CA ILE A 98 -15.59 8.09 -18.65
C ILE A 98 -15.88 9.25 -19.61
N PRO A 99 -17.15 9.62 -19.84
CA PRO A 99 -17.49 10.78 -20.66
C PRO A 99 -16.83 12.05 -20.13
N LYS A 100 -16.31 12.90 -21.03
CA LYS A 100 -15.63 14.16 -20.63
C LYS A 100 -16.49 15.07 -19.75
N ALA A 101 -17.80 15.07 -19.95
CA ALA A 101 -18.76 15.86 -19.16
C ALA A 101 -18.99 15.32 -17.74
N GLU A 102 -18.51 14.11 -17.44
CA GLU A 102 -18.59 13.47 -16.13
C GLU A 102 -17.26 13.52 -15.36
N ARG A 103 -16.24 14.24 -15.87
CA ARG A 103 -14.97 14.45 -15.18
C ARG A 103 -14.92 15.83 -14.51
N PRO A 104 -14.44 15.94 -13.26
CA PRO A 104 -13.95 14.87 -12.39
C PRO A 104 -15.09 14.05 -11.77
N ILE A 105 -14.92 12.73 -11.66
CA ILE A 105 -15.99 11.82 -11.24
C ILE A 105 -16.49 12.14 -9.83
N ASN A 106 -15.64 12.66 -8.94
CA ASN A 106 -16.06 13.08 -7.60
C ASN A 106 -17.05 14.26 -7.56
N GLN A 107 -17.22 14.99 -8.66
CA GLN A 107 -18.19 16.08 -8.78
C GLN A 107 -19.46 15.67 -9.54
N HIS A 108 -19.41 14.59 -10.31
CA HIS A 108 -20.49 14.19 -11.22
C HIS A 108 -21.15 12.86 -10.87
N TRP A 109 -20.45 11.96 -10.17
CA TRP A 109 -20.96 10.65 -9.79
C TRP A 109 -21.40 10.64 -8.33
N SER A 110 -22.37 9.78 -8.02
CA SER A 110 -22.69 9.48 -6.64
C SER A 110 -21.55 8.69 -6.00
N TRP A 111 -21.37 8.86 -4.69
CA TRP A 111 -20.29 8.18 -3.96
C TRP A 111 -20.40 6.66 -4.04
N ASP A 112 -21.61 6.11 -4.01
CA ASP A 112 -21.84 4.66 -4.14
C ASP A 112 -21.39 4.11 -5.52
N ARG A 113 -21.50 4.91 -6.59
CA ARG A 113 -21.00 4.56 -7.92
C ARG A 113 -19.48 4.56 -7.94
N ILE A 114 -18.85 5.58 -7.33
CA ILE A 114 -17.38 5.69 -7.24
C ILE A 114 -16.80 4.48 -6.51
N LEU A 115 -17.33 4.14 -5.31
CA LEU A 115 -16.80 3.04 -4.49
C LEU A 115 -16.92 1.66 -5.17
N ARG A 116 -17.89 1.47 -6.07
CA ARG A 116 -18.07 0.21 -6.82
C ARG A 116 -17.30 0.18 -8.15
N SER A 117 -16.75 1.30 -8.58
CA SER A 117 -15.96 1.40 -9.81
C SER A 117 -14.52 0.94 -9.59
N CYS A 118 -13.81 0.63 -10.68
CA CYS A 118 -12.38 0.30 -10.66
C CYS A 118 -11.45 1.52 -10.60
N TYR A 119 -12.02 2.73 -10.70
CA TYR A 119 -11.25 3.95 -10.87
C TYR A 119 -10.49 4.34 -9.61
N ILE A 120 -9.25 4.76 -9.83
CA ILE A 120 -8.28 5.04 -8.77
C ILE A 120 -8.07 6.54 -8.69
N LYS A 121 -8.36 7.14 -7.52
CA LYS A 121 -8.21 8.60 -7.31
C LYS A 121 -6.77 9.06 -7.56
N GLN A 122 -5.82 8.30 -7.02
CA GLN A 122 -4.38 8.58 -7.02
C GLN A 122 -3.58 7.31 -6.79
N SER A 123 -2.28 7.34 -7.09
CA SER A 123 -1.39 6.18 -6.95
C SER A 123 -1.51 5.45 -5.59
N ASP A 124 -1.72 4.12 -5.65
CA ASP A 124 -1.86 3.22 -4.49
C ASP A 124 -0.79 2.10 -4.53
N VAL A 125 -1.00 1.03 -5.30
CA VAL A 125 0.05 0.03 -5.58
C VAL A 125 1.29 0.70 -6.19
N LEU A 126 1.07 1.62 -7.13
CA LEU A 126 2.15 2.37 -7.77
C LEU A 126 2.91 3.27 -6.79
N LEU A 127 2.25 3.80 -5.75
CA LEU A 127 2.94 4.57 -4.71
C LEU A 127 3.88 3.65 -3.91
N GLY A 128 3.42 2.46 -3.55
CA GLY A 128 4.26 1.48 -2.85
C GLY A 128 5.45 1.04 -3.69
N LEU A 129 5.23 0.77 -4.98
CA LEU A 129 6.31 0.47 -5.92
C LEU A 129 7.30 1.62 -6.06
N TYR A 130 6.85 2.87 -6.08
CA TYR A 130 7.72 4.04 -6.15
C TYR A 130 8.58 4.17 -4.87
N LEU A 131 7.98 4.08 -3.69
CA LEU A 131 8.69 4.24 -2.41
C LEU A 131 9.68 3.11 -2.14
N TYR A 132 9.37 1.90 -2.61
CA TYR A 132 10.14 0.69 -2.32
C TYR A 132 10.71 0.04 -3.58
N TYR A 133 10.96 0.83 -4.63
CA TYR A 133 11.36 0.35 -5.97
C TYR A 133 12.58 -0.57 -5.95
N PHE A 134 13.50 -0.37 -5.01
CA PHE A 134 14.72 -1.16 -4.86
C PHE A 134 14.47 -2.61 -4.42
N ASN A 135 13.25 -2.94 -3.98
CA ASN A 135 12.84 -4.30 -3.64
C ASN A 135 12.24 -5.07 -4.83
N PHE A 136 12.05 -4.44 -5.99
CA PHE A 136 11.36 -5.01 -7.13
C PHE A 136 12.19 -4.90 -8.41
N ASP A 137 12.05 -5.88 -9.30
CA ASP A 137 12.64 -5.78 -10.63
C ASP A 137 11.83 -4.82 -11.53
N LYS A 138 12.46 -4.35 -12.60
CA LYS A 138 11.86 -3.40 -13.54
C LYS A 138 10.61 -3.94 -14.24
N GLU A 139 10.55 -5.25 -14.53
CA GLU A 139 9.41 -5.85 -15.21
C GLU A 139 8.19 -5.93 -14.28
N THR A 140 8.41 -6.22 -12.99
CA THR A 140 7.36 -6.16 -11.97
C THR A 140 6.79 -4.75 -11.84
N ILE A 141 7.65 -3.73 -11.80
CA ILE A 141 7.21 -2.32 -11.79
C ILE A 141 6.40 -2.01 -13.06
N ARG A 142 6.91 -2.41 -14.23
CA ARG A 142 6.26 -2.16 -15.52
C ARG A 142 4.87 -2.80 -15.61
N ARG A 143 4.72 -4.10 -15.27
CA ARG A 143 3.41 -4.78 -15.32
C ARG A 143 2.36 -4.10 -14.43
N ASN A 144 2.75 -3.70 -13.22
CA ASN A 144 1.83 -2.99 -12.33
C ASN A 144 1.51 -1.59 -12.85
N PHE A 145 2.49 -0.87 -13.40
CA PHE A 145 2.26 0.44 -14.02
C PHE A 145 1.27 0.35 -15.18
N ASP A 146 1.53 -0.54 -16.13
CA ASP A 146 0.69 -0.77 -17.31
C ASP A 146 -0.73 -1.21 -16.94
N PHE A 147 -0.90 -1.88 -15.80
CA PHE A 147 -2.21 -2.29 -15.29
C PHE A 147 -2.98 -1.15 -14.61
N TYR A 148 -2.35 -0.42 -13.69
CA TYR A 148 -3.05 0.55 -12.83
C TYR A 148 -3.16 1.96 -13.41
N GLU A 149 -2.20 2.40 -14.22
CA GLU A 149 -2.22 3.74 -14.81
C GLU A 149 -3.49 3.99 -15.63
N PRO A 150 -3.95 3.08 -16.50
CA PRO A 150 -5.13 3.33 -17.33
C PRO A 150 -6.42 3.53 -16.55
N MET A 151 -6.49 3.08 -15.29
CA MET A 151 -7.64 3.22 -14.39
C MET A 151 -7.50 4.40 -13.41
N THR A 152 -6.38 5.13 -13.43
CA THR A 152 -6.11 6.24 -12.52
C THR A 152 -6.67 7.55 -13.07
N VAL A 153 -7.55 8.21 -12.31
CA VAL A 153 -8.24 9.45 -12.75
C VAL A 153 -7.46 10.73 -12.47
N HIS A 154 -6.37 10.65 -11.69
CA HIS A 154 -5.53 11.78 -11.29
C HIS A 154 -6.33 12.94 -10.64
N GLU A 155 -7.33 12.61 -9.81
CA GLU A 155 -8.19 13.59 -9.11
C GLU A 155 -7.58 14.06 -7.78
N SER A 156 -6.27 13.88 -7.64
CA SER A 156 -5.42 14.37 -6.56
C SER A 156 -4.13 14.90 -7.15
N SER A 157 -3.62 16.02 -6.63
CA SER A 157 -2.33 16.58 -7.07
C SER A 157 -1.12 15.72 -6.69
N LEU A 158 -1.33 14.66 -5.92
CA LEU A 158 -0.30 13.68 -5.54
C LEU A 158 -0.14 12.56 -6.58
N SER A 159 -1.01 12.54 -7.60
CA SER A 159 -1.06 11.50 -8.62
C SER A 159 -0.32 11.85 -9.89
#